data_AF-A0A8R1EJU8-F1
#
_entry.id   AF-A0A8R1EJU8-F1
#
_cell.length_a   1.000
_cell.length_b   1.000
_cell.length_c   1.000
_cell.angle_alpha   90.00
_cell.angle_beta   90.00
_cell.angle_gamma   90.00
#
_symmetry.space_group_name_H-M   'P 1'
#
loop_
_entity.id
_entity.type
_entity.pdbx_description
1 polymer ?
#
loop_
_entity_poly.entity_id
_entity_poly.type
_entity_poly.pdbx_seq_one_letter_code
_entity_poly.pdbx_strand_id
1 'polypeptide(L)'
;MNNRYVESRRHTIQVDYPNYMHELGEMIGCNPDMKTLMLEKPLLAWKVYFGPCVPYVFRLNGPNSWEGAEQAIWDVDYRSERATNNKIDRGRKQEVRKQV
;
A
#
# COMPACT_ATOMS: atom_id res chain seq x y z
N MET A 1 -4.33 -25.59 -10.45
CA MET A 1 -5.30 -24.48 -10.63
C MET A 1 -6.77 -24.92 -10.43
N ASN A 2 -7.15 -26.17 -10.72
CA ASN A 2 -8.55 -26.62 -10.69
C ASN A 2 -9.26 -26.65 -9.31
N ASN A 3 -8.54 -26.53 -8.19
CA ASN A 3 -9.18 -26.53 -6.86
C ASN A 3 -9.52 -25.12 -6.33
N ARG A 4 -9.07 -24.05 -7.00
CA ARG A 4 -9.31 -22.65 -6.57
C ARG A 4 -10.39 -21.96 -7.42
N TYR A 5 -10.47 -22.29 -8.70
CA TYR A 5 -11.40 -21.68 -9.64
C TYR A 5 -12.37 -22.72 -10.18
N VAL A 6 -13.67 -22.38 -10.17
CA VAL A 6 -14.72 -23.19 -10.77
C VAL A 6 -14.78 -22.88 -12.25
N GLU A 7 -14.83 -23.91 -13.09
CA GLU A 7 -15.03 -23.76 -14.53
C GLU A 7 -16.40 -23.10 -14.81
N SER A 8 -16.38 -21.78 -14.98
CA SER A 8 -17.53 -20.96 -15.31
C SER A 8 -17.06 -19.86 -16.25
N ARG A 9 -17.92 -19.43 -17.17
CA ARG A 9 -17.63 -18.33 -18.11
C ARG A 9 -17.21 -17.02 -17.42
N ARG A 10 -17.52 -16.86 -16.13
CA ARG A 10 -17.15 -15.69 -15.31
C ARG A 10 -15.72 -15.72 -14.74
N HIS A 11 -15.04 -16.88 -14.76
CA HIS A 11 -13.73 -17.05 -14.13
C HIS A 11 -12.58 -17.20 -15.14
N THR A 12 -12.77 -16.75 -16.39
CA THR A 12 -11.75 -16.88 -17.45
C THR A 12 -10.52 -15.98 -17.26
N ILE A 13 -10.65 -14.86 -16.54
CA ILE A 13 -9.59 -13.85 -16.32
C ILE A 13 -9.27 -13.72 -14.81
N GLN A 14 -9.69 -14.68 -13.99
CA GLN A 14 -9.52 -14.57 -12.54
C GLN A 14 -8.05 -14.76 -12.12
N VAL A 15 -7.48 -13.77 -11.44
CA VAL A 15 -6.10 -13.80 -10.96
C VAL A 15 -6.02 -13.27 -9.53
N ASP A 16 -5.09 -13.83 -8.76
CA ASP A 16 -4.78 -13.35 -7.41
C ASP A 16 -4.04 -12.01 -7.49
N TYR A 17 -4.63 -10.96 -6.91
CA TYR A 17 -4.11 -9.58 -7.00
C TYR A 17 -2.63 -9.44 -6.60
N PRO A 18 -2.15 -9.95 -5.44
CA PRO A 18 -0.75 -9.76 -5.04
C PRO A 18 0.21 -10.38 -6.05
N ASN A 19 -0.05 -11.61 -6.47
CA ASN A 19 0.81 -12.34 -7.42
C ASN A 19 0.88 -11.62 -8.76
N TYR A 20 -0.26 -11.19 -9.29
CA TYR A 20 -0.32 -10.45 -10.55
C TYR A 20 0.44 -9.13 -10.48
N MET A 21 0.26 -8.36 -9.41
CA MET A 21 0.94 -7.07 -9.24
C MET A 21 2.44 -7.23 -9.09
N HIS A 22 2.91 -8.27 -8.39
CA HIS A 22 4.33 -8.57 -8.27
C HIS A 22 4.94 -9.02 -9.61
N GLU A 23 4.23 -9.81 -10.43
CA GLU A 23 4.68 -10.18 -11.78
C GLU A 23 4.81 -8.95 -12.70
N LEU A 24 3.83 -8.05 -12.66
CA LEU A 24 3.92 -6.77 -13.38
C LEU A 24 5.08 -5.91 -12.87
N GLY A 25 5.27 -5.84 -11.55
CA GLY A 25 6.36 -5.10 -10.94
C GLY A 25 7.74 -5.69 -11.24
N GLU A 26 7.80 -7.02 -11.34
CA GLU A 26 8.71 -7.86 -12.11
C GLU A 26 9.24 -7.20 -13.38
N MET A 27 8.35 -7.17 -14.37
CA MET A 27 8.65 -6.73 -15.74
C MET A 27 9.05 -5.25 -15.82
N ILE A 28 8.53 -4.41 -14.93
CA ILE A 28 8.81 -2.96 -14.90
C ILE A 28 10.05 -2.63 -14.05
N GLY A 29 10.43 -3.51 -13.12
CA GLY A 29 11.46 -3.25 -12.10
C GLY A 29 11.00 -2.31 -10.99
N CYS A 30 9.70 -2.27 -10.67
CA CYS A 30 9.14 -1.47 -9.58
C CYS A 30 8.75 -2.29 -8.33
N ASN A 31 9.09 -3.58 -8.34
CA ASN A 31 8.89 -4.46 -7.19
C ASN A 31 9.67 -3.91 -5.96
N PRO A 32 9.07 -3.81 -4.76
CA PRO A 32 9.79 -3.43 -3.56
C PRO A 32 10.96 -4.39 -3.29
N ASP A 33 12.18 -3.86 -3.23
CA ASP A 33 13.33 -4.64 -2.82
C ASP A 33 13.35 -4.71 -1.29
N MET A 34 12.74 -5.76 -0.75
CA MET A 34 12.56 -5.93 0.69
C MET A 34 13.89 -6.04 1.43
N LYS A 35 14.97 -6.50 0.78
CA LYS A 35 16.28 -6.64 1.43
C LYS A 35 16.92 -5.28 1.68
N THR A 36 16.99 -4.44 0.65
CA THR A 36 17.50 -3.07 0.78
C THR A 36 16.60 -2.22 1.67
N LEU A 37 15.27 -2.34 1.51
CA LEU A 37 14.31 -1.64 2.35
C LEU A 37 14.43 -2.00 3.84
N MET A 38 14.69 -3.28 4.16
CA MET A 38 14.92 -3.71 5.55
C MET A 38 16.22 -3.14 6.14
N LEU A 39 17.27 -2.98 5.33
CA LEU A 39 18.55 -2.42 5.78
C LEU A 39 18.47 -0.91 6.00
N GLU A 40 17.81 -0.19 5.11
CA GLU A 40 17.69 1.27 5.20
C GLU A 40 16.60 1.70 6.20
N LYS A 41 15.43 1.06 6.14
CA LYS A 41 14.21 1.47 6.86
C LYS A 41 13.46 0.24 7.40
N PRO A 42 13.93 -0.39 8.49
CA PRO A 42 13.36 -1.64 9.01
C PRO A 42 11.89 -1.52 9.41
N LEU A 43 11.46 -0.37 9.94
CA LEU A 43 10.06 -0.14 10.32
C LEU A 43 9.12 -0.04 9.10
N LEU A 44 9.59 0.62 8.03
CA LEU A 44 8.83 0.71 6.79
C LEU A 44 8.71 -0.68 6.14
N ALA A 45 9.81 -1.44 6.09
CA ALA A 45 9.79 -2.80 5.59
C ALA A 45 8.85 -3.72 6.39
N TRP A 46 8.82 -3.58 7.72
CA TRP A 46 7.86 -4.29 8.57
C TRP A 46 6.42 -3.94 8.21
N LYS A 47 6.11 -2.66 8.04
CA LYS A 47 4.77 -2.20 7.67
C LYS A 47 4.36 -2.65 6.27
N VAL A 48 5.30 -2.71 5.31
CA VAL A 48 5.03 -3.22 3.96
C VAL A 48 4.80 -4.73 3.96
N TYR A 49 5.54 -5.49 4.76
CA TYR A 49 5.44 -6.95 4.80
C TYR A 49 4.22 -7.45 5.59
N PHE A 50 3.97 -6.89 6.77
CA PHE A 50 2.88 -7.32 7.67
C PHE A 50 1.61 -6.46 7.55
N GLY A 51 1.69 -5.31 6.89
CA GLY A 51 0.56 -4.43 6.70
C GLY A 51 -0.25 -4.74 5.43
N PRO A 52 -1.21 -3.88 5.10
CA PRO A 52 -2.00 -4.04 3.88
C PRO A 52 -1.12 -3.89 2.62
N CYS A 53 -1.42 -4.68 1.58
CA CYS A 53 -0.78 -4.54 0.28
C CYS A 53 -1.36 -3.33 -0.46
N VAL A 54 -0.74 -2.16 -0.29
CA VAL A 54 -1.19 -0.88 -0.88
C VAL A 54 -0.42 -0.59 -2.15
N PRO A 55 -1.04 -0.07 -3.23
CA PRO A 55 -0.35 0.18 -4.51
C PRO A 55 0.79 1.21 -4.41
N TYR A 56 0.86 2.02 -3.35
CA TYR A 56 1.96 2.95 -3.12
C TYR A 56 3.31 2.24 -2.93
N VAL A 57 3.30 0.97 -2.52
CA VAL A 57 4.52 0.16 -2.34
C VAL A 57 5.31 0.02 -3.64
N PHE A 58 4.62 -0.15 -4.78
CA PHE A 58 5.24 -0.25 -6.11
C PHE A 58 5.76 1.10 -6.65
N ARG A 59 5.60 2.18 -5.88
CA ARG A 59 6.12 3.52 -6.19
C ARG A 59 7.30 3.91 -5.29
N LEU A 60 7.73 3.02 -4.39
CA LEU A 60 8.94 3.23 -3.58
C LEU A 60 10.18 3.15 -4.47
N ASN A 61 10.21 2.17 -5.38
CA ASN A 61 11.36 1.90 -6.26
C ASN A 61 10.93 1.89 -7.73
N GLY A 62 11.90 1.97 -8.64
CA GLY A 62 11.70 1.89 -10.09
C GLY A 62 11.76 3.25 -10.82
N PRO A 63 11.53 3.26 -12.14
CA PRO A 63 11.77 4.42 -13.00
C PRO A 63 10.81 5.60 -12.76
N ASN A 64 9.65 5.36 -12.13
CA ASN A 64 8.64 6.36 -11.81
C ASN A 64 8.30 6.35 -10.32
N SER A 65 9.33 6.38 -9.48
CA SER A 65 9.18 6.46 -8.02
C SER A 65 8.50 7.77 -7.61
N TRP A 66 7.78 7.74 -6.50
CA TRP A 66 7.07 8.89 -5.95
C TRP A 66 7.60 9.21 -4.56
N GLU A 67 8.12 10.42 -4.38
CA GLU A 67 8.72 10.88 -3.11
C GLU A 67 7.73 10.82 -1.94
N GLY A 68 6.43 11.04 -2.20
CA GLY A 68 5.37 10.95 -1.19
C GLY A 68 4.90 9.53 -0.86
N ALA A 69 5.43 8.49 -1.51
CA ALA A 69 4.95 7.12 -1.36
C ALA A 69 5.11 6.59 0.07
N GLU A 70 6.25 6.87 0.70
CA GLU A 70 6.50 6.45 2.08
C GLU A 70 5.50 7.09 3.06
N GLN A 71 5.32 8.41 2.98
CA GLN A 71 4.35 9.11 3.82
C GLN A 71 2.94 8.59 3.58
N ALA A 72 2.58 8.33 2.32
CA ALA A 72 1.29 7.77 1.98
C ALA A 72 1.05 6.38 2.59
N ILE A 73 2.07 5.52 2.69
CA ILE A 73 2.01 4.19 3.34
C ILE A 73 1.77 4.33 4.85
N TRP A 74 2.44 5.28 5.49
CA TRP A 74 2.22 5.54 6.92
C TRP A 74 0.81 6.08 7.20
N ASP A 75 0.31 6.95 6.33
CA ASP A 75 -0.96 7.66 6.49
C ASP A 75 -2.20 6.84 6.08
N VAL A 76 -2.03 5.61 5.56
CA VAL A 76 -3.16 4.78 5.08
C VAL A 76 -4.22 4.55 6.16
N ASP A 77 -3.78 4.23 7.37
CA ASP A 77 -4.70 3.94 8.48
C ASP A 77 -5.48 5.20 8.87
N TYR A 78 -4.77 6.32 9.01
CA TYR A 78 -5.38 7.62 9.29
C TYR A 78 -6.40 8.02 8.22
N ARG A 79 -6.07 7.87 6.93
CA ARG A 79 -6.98 8.21 5.83
C ARG A 79 -8.24 7.34 5.82
N SER A 80 -8.09 6.07 6.16
CA SER A 80 -9.20 5.12 6.21
C SER A 80 -10.13 5.42 7.40
N GLU A 81 -9.56 5.70 8.57
CA GLU A 81 -10.31 6.02 9.78
C GLU A 81 -10.93 7.41 9.77
N ARG A 82 -10.29 8.39 9.12
CA ARG A 82 -10.77 9.78 9.09
C ARG A 82 -12.17 9.89 8.48
N ALA A 83 -12.48 9.10 7.45
CA ALA A 83 -13.78 9.12 6.81
C ALA A 83 -14.90 8.58 7.70
N THR A 84 -14.57 7.66 8.61
CA THR A 84 -15.53 6.98 9.48
C THR A 84 -15.61 7.60 10.88
N ASN A 85 -14.56 8.28 11.34
CA ASN A 85 -14.46 8.83 12.68
C ASN A 85 -14.40 10.37 12.72
N ASN A 86 -15.59 10.98 12.85
CA ASN A 86 -15.76 12.44 12.96
C ASN A 86 -15.09 13.07 14.18
N LYS A 87 -14.72 12.30 15.21
CA LYS A 87 -14.05 12.84 16.41
C LYS A 87 -12.61 13.26 16.09
N ILE A 88 -11.93 12.52 15.22
CA ILE A 88 -10.56 12.80 14.78
C ILE A 88 -10.51 14.15 14.03
N ASP A 89 -11.47 14.41 13.14
CA ASP A 89 -11.55 15.69 12.39
C ASP A 89 -11.80 16.90 13.31
N ARG A 90 -12.68 16.72 14.31
CA ARG A 90 -12.98 17.77 15.30
C ARG A 90 -11.77 18.10 16.17
N GLY A 91 -11.02 17.09 16.63
CA GLY A 91 -9.80 17.28 17.42
C GLY A 91 -8.76 18.12 16.67
N ARG A 92 -8.50 17.78 15.41
CA ARG A 92 -7.54 18.52 14.57
C ARG A 92 -7.95 19.98 14.35
N LYS A 93 -9.24 20.25 14.08
CA LYS A 93 -9.74 21.64 13.93
C LYS A 93 -9.53 22.48 15.18
N GLN A 94 -9.65 21.88 16.36
CA GLN A 94 -9.41 22.57 17.63
C GLN A 94 -7.93 22.85 17.85
N GLU A 95 -7.03 21.93 17.50
CA GLU A 95 -5.58 22.13 17.59
C GLU A 95 -5.09 23.24 16.64
N VAL A 96 -5.53 23.21 15.38
CA VAL A 96 -5.19 24.26 14.40
C VAL A 96 -5.68 25.63 14.87
N ARG A 97 -6.88 25.71 15.45
CA ARG A 97 -7.43 26.96 15.98
C ARG A 97 -6.70 27.49 17.21
N LYS A 98 -6.01 26.65 17.98
CA LYS A 98 -5.21 27.07 19.15
C LYS A 98 -3.82 27.58 18.76
N GLN A 99 -3.35 27.28 17.56
CA GLN A 99 -2.03 27.69 17.06
C GLN A 99 -2.05 29.04 16.31
N VAL A 100 -3.24 29.63 16.14
CA VAL A 100 -3.49 30.97 15.56
C VAL A 100 -3.90 31.92 16.68
#